data_AF-W7C3P0-F1
#
_entry.id   AF-W7C3P0-F1
#
_cell.length_a   1.000
_cell.length_b   1.000
_cell.length_c   1.000
_cell.angle_alpha   90.00
_cell.angle_beta   90.00
_cell.angle_gamma   90.00
#
_symmetry.space_group_name_H-M   'P 1'
#
loop_
_entity.id
_entity.type
_entity.pdbx_description
1 polymer ?
#
loop_
_entity_poly.entity_id
_entity_poly.type
_entity_poly.pdbx_seq_one_letter_code
_entity_poly.pdbx_strand_id
1 'polypeptide(L)'
;MKKLFDETHESEARYYRTVWYGYVEGDLDVALQETIVSTVQTDLTQKSENAPTATHWVFYGGATSKDAIGDTVRPSLMIRYRDGEFVSNYSMSDFDFVIAFDKITAFKEKLDKELNA
;
A
#
# COMPACT_ATOMS: atom_id res chain seq x y z
N MET A 1 3.31 -1.00 -12.38
CA MET A 1 2.79 -0.04 -11.37
C MET A 1 2.71 1.36 -11.97
N LYS A 2 1.54 2.01 -11.93
CA LYS A 2 1.30 3.37 -12.45
C LYS A 2 0.78 4.28 -11.34
N LYS A 3 1.37 5.46 -11.15
CA LYS A 3 0.81 6.51 -10.26
C LYS A 3 -0.51 7.02 -10.84
N LEU A 4 -1.59 6.94 -10.08
CA LEU A 4 -2.93 7.36 -10.47
C LEU A 4 -3.23 8.76 -9.95
N PHE A 5 -3.04 8.96 -8.65
CA PHE A 5 -3.37 10.19 -7.94
C PHE A 5 -2.35 10.46 -6.84
N ASP A 6 -2.23 11.72 -6.45
CA ASP A 6 -1.41 12.22 -5.36
C ASP A 6 -2.13 13.43 -4.76
N GLU A 7 -2.80 13.21 -3.63
CA GLU A 7 -3.70 14.21 -3.07
C GLU A 7 -3.37 14.45 -1.61
N THR A 8 -3.40 15.71 -1.21
CA THR A 8 -3.24 16.12 0.17
C THR A 8 -4.56 16.72 0.64
N HIS A 9 -5.11 16.13 1.70
CA HIS A 9 -6.36 16.56 2.30
C HIS A 9 -6.10 17.22 3.65
N GLU A 10 -6.75 18.35 3.89
CA GLU A 10 -6.74 19.00 5.20
C GLU A 10 -7.95 18.56 6.02
N SER A 11 -7.72 18.19 7.28
CA SER A 11 -8.78 17.90 8.26
C SER A 11 -8.29 18.28 9.65
N GLU A 12 -9.08 19.08 10.38
CA GLU A 12 -8.74 19.56 11.72
C GLU A 12 -7.33 20.19 11.81
N ALA A 13 -6.96 21.02 10.83
CA ALA A 13 -5.64 21.65 10.70
C ALA A 13 -4.46 20.66 10.58
N ARG A 14 -4.71 19.43 10.15
CA ARG A 14 -3.70 18.42 9.81
C ARG A 14 -3.76 18.10 8.33
N TYR A 15 -2.60 17.77 7.76
CA TYR A 15 -2.47 17.38 6.36
C TYR A 15 -2.27 15.88 6.24
N TYR A 16 -3.07 15.23 5.41
CA TYR A 16 -2.98 13.81 5.09
C TYR A 16 -2.74 13.66 3.60
N ARG A 17 -1.54 13.19 3.24
CA ARG A 17 -1.21 12.89 1.85
C ARG A 17 -1.53 11.43 1.57
N THR A 18 -2.17 11.16 0.44
CA THR A 18 -2.38 9.80 -0.06
C THR A 18 -1.91 9.74 -1.50
N VAL A 19 -1.14 8.71 -1.82
CA VAL A 19 -0.62 8.43 -3.15
C VAL A 19 -1.18 7.10 -3.61
N TRP A 20 -1.86 7.11 -4.75
CA TRP A 20 -2.49 5.91 -5.30
C TRP A 20 -1.69 5.40 -6.49
N TYR A 21 -1.41 4.11 -6.47
CA TYR A 21 -0.82 3.37 -7.57
C TYR A 21 -1.78 2.29 -8.02
N GLY A 22 -1.88 2.11 -9.32
CA GLY A 22 -2.71 1.08 -9.95
C GLY A 22 -1.90 0.10 -10.76
N TYR A 23 -2.57 -1.00 -11.12
CA TYR A 23 -2.06 -2.01 -12.03
C TYR A 23 -0.72 -2.57 -11.54
N VAL A 24 -0.70 -2.95 -10.26
CA VAL A 24 0.42 -3.68 -9.67
C VAL A 24 0.29 -5.16 -10.03
N GLU A 25 1.32 -5.68 -10.67
CA GLU A 25 1.44 -7.09 -11.06
C GLU A 25 2.61 -7.71 -10.28
N GLY A 26 2.54 -9.03 -10.04
CA GLY A 26 3.56 -9.77 -9.29
C GLY A 26 2.96 -10.65 -8.19
N ASP A 27 3.74 -11.63 -7.73
CA ASP A 27 3.28 -12.72 -6.87
C ASP A 27 3.68 -12.54 -5.40
N LEU A 28 3.33 -11.42 -4.74
CA LEU A 28 3.67 -11.14 -3.33
C LEU A 28 5.06 -11.68 -2.94
N ASP A 29 6.04 -11.42 -3.79
CA ASP A 29 7.38 -11.99 -3.75
C ASP A 29 8.40 -10.91 -3.42
N VAL A 30 9.67 -11.32 -3.35
CA VAL A 30 10.77 -10.40 -3.03
C VAL A 30 10.90 -9.28 -4.06
N ALA A 31 10.70 -9.58 -5.36
CA ALA A 31 10.84 -8.59 -6.43
C ALA A 31 9.75 -7.49 -6.32
N LEU A 32 8.51 -7.89 -6.06
CA LEU A 32 7.42 -6.95 -5.81
C LEU A 32 7.69 -6.13 -4.54
N GLN A 33 8.19 -6.78 -3.50
CA GLN A 33 8.52 -6.11 -2.24
C GLN A 33 9.59 -5.02 -2.43
N GLU A 34 10.71 -5.34 -3.07
CA GLU A 34 11.79 -4.39 -3.38
C GLU A 34 11.26 -3.21 -4.22
N THR A 35 10.38 -3.49 -5.18
CA THR A 35 9.74 -2.45 -6.01
C THR A 35 8.90 -1.49 -5.17
N ILE A 36 8.11 -2.01 -4.23
CA ILE A 36 7.27 -1.20 -3.34
C ILE A 36 8.13 -0.37 -2.39
N VAL A 37 9.14 -0.98 -1.74
CA VAL A 37 10.06 -0.29 -0.83
C VAL A 37 10.75 0.87 -1.57
N SER A 38 11.33 0.59 -2.73
CA SER A 38 11.97 1.62 -3.57
C SER A 38 11.02 2.75 -3.95
N THR A 39 9.77 2.41 -4.29
CA THR A 39 8.74 3.41 -4.64
C THR A 39 8.41 4.32 -3.45
N VAL A 40 8.17 3.75 -2.27
CA VAL A 40 7.82 4.50 -1.05
C VAL A 40 8.99 5.38 -0.61
N GLN A 41 10.21 4.83 -0.55
CA GLN A 41 11.40 5.56 -0.15
C GLN A 41 11.72 6.69 -1.12
N THR A 42 11.64 6.45 -2.43
CA THR A 42 11.86 7.49 -3.44
C THR A 42 10.85 8.62 -3.30
N ASP A 43 9.56 8.30 -3.11
CA ASP A 43 8.50 9.30 -2.94
C ASP A 43 8.70 10.13 -1.66
N LEU A 44 9.18 9.52 -0.57
CA LEU A 44 9.49 10.22 0.68
C LEU A 44 10.63 11.24 0.56
N THR A 45 11.56 11.07 -0.38
CA THR A 45 12.62 12.06 -0.62
C THR A 45 12.12 13.33 -1.30
N GLN A 46 10.89 13.31 -1.83
CA GLN A 46 10.31 14.45 -2.52
C GLN A 46 9.84 15.50 -1.52
N LYS A 47 10.08 16.78 -1.83
CA LYS A 47 9.62 17.89 -1.00
C LYS A 47 8.11 18.07 -1.17
N SER A 48 7.40 18.16 -0.06
CA SER A 48 5.98 18.55 -0.02
C SER A 48 5.87 20.00 0.44
N GLU A 49 4.98 20.78 -0.18
CA GLU A 49 4.73 22.18 0.22
C GLU A 49 4.18 22.27 1.65
N ASN A 50 3.29 21.34 2.03
CA ASN A 50 2.79 21.17 3.38
C ASN A 50 3.34 19.87 3.97
N ALA A 51 3.95 19.93 5.16
CA ALA A 51 4.42 18.73 5.84
C ALA A 51 3.22 17.88 6.29
N PRO A 52 3.01 16.68 5.72
CA PRO A 52 1.88 15.84 6.08
C PRO A 52 2.08 15.26 7.48
N THR A 53 1.01 15.23 8.28
CA THR A 53 0.96 14.50 9.55
C THR A 53 1.04 12.99 9.32
N ALA A 54 0.51 12.52 8.19
CA ALA A 54 0.73 11.16 7.73
C ALA A 54 0.69 11.10 6.20
N THR A 55 1.52 10.21 5.65
CA THR A 55 1.50 9.86 4.23
C THR A 55 1.03 8.43 4.08
N HIS A 56 0.16 8.20 3.12
CA HIS A 56 -0.36 6.88 2.79
C HIS A 56 -0.01 6.54 1.35
N TRP A 57 0.34 5.30 1.09
CA TRP A 57 0.46 4.74 -0.26
C TRP A 57 -0.53 3.60 -0.41
N VAL A 58 -1.34 3.65 -1.45
CA VAL A 58 -2.31 2.60 -1.77
C VAL A 58 -1.96 2.01 -3.12
N PHE A 59 -1.68 0.72 -3.15
CA PHE A 59 -1.29 -0.03 -4.33
C PHE A 59 -2.39 -1.01 -4.71
N TYR A 60 -3.08 -0.74 -5.82
CA TYR A 60 -4.12 -1.61 -6.34
C TYR A 60 -3.55 -2.65 -7.30
N GLY A 61 -3.85 -3.93 -7.03
CA GLY A 61 -3.48 -5.04 -7.92
C GLY A 61 -4.13 -4.91 -9.30
N GLY A 62 -3.50 -5.45 -10.33
CA GLY A 62 -4.01 -5.43 -11.72
C GLY A 62 -5.22 -6.34 -11.94
N ALA A 63 -5.23 -7.51 -11.28
CA ALA A 63 -6.32 -8.46 -11.35
C ALA A 63 -7.47 -8.11 -10.39
N THR A 64 -8.65 -8.66 -10.68
CA THR A 64 -9.82 -8.65 -9.80
C THR A 64 -10.30 -10.08 -9.55
N SER A 65 -10.82 -10.35 -8.36
CA SER A 65 -11.48 -11.60 -8.00
C SER A 65 -12.96 -11.35 -7.69
N LYS A 66 -13.76 -12.41 -7.73
CA LYS A 66 -15.14 -12.36 -7.22
C LYS A 66 -15.14 -12.88 -5.79
N ASP A 67 -15.89 -12.24 -4.91
CA ASP A 67 -16.11 -12.76 -3.57
C ASP A 67 -17.30 -13.74 -3.53
N ALA A 68 -17.57 -14.28 -2.33
CA ALA A 68 -18.63 -15.25 -2.11
C ALA A 68 -20.06 -14.71 -2.36
N ILE A 69 -20.26 -13.38 -2.36
CA ILE A 69 -21.58 -12.75 -2.59
C ILE A 69 -21.74 -12.20 -4.02
N GLY A 70 -20.69 -12.32 -4.84
CA GLY A 70 -20.71 -11.98 -6.27
C GLY A 70 -20.14 -10.61 -6.61
N ASP A 71 -19.61 -9.88 -5.62
CA ASP A 71 -18.98 -8.59 -5.85
C ASP A 71 -17.58 -8.76 -6.44
N THR A 72 -17.15 -7.76 -7.21
CA THR A 72 -15.81 -7.74 -7.81
C THR A 72 -14.86 -7.00 -6.87
N VAL A 73 -13.91 -7.73 -6.30
CA VAL A 73 -12.92 -7.21 -5.38
C VAL A 73 -11.60 -7.03 -6.10
N ARG A 74 -10.91 -5.93 -5.80
CA ARG A 74 -9.52 -5.69 -6.24
C ARG A 74 -8.63 -5.72 -5.00
N PRO A 75 -7.59 -6.57 -4.97
CA PRO A 75 -6.68 -6.56 -3.85
C PRO A 75 -5.93 -5.23 -3.79
N SER A 76 -5.65 -4.77 -2.57
CA SER A 76 -4.92 -3.53 -2.33
C SER A 76 -3.96 -3.66 -1.16
N LEU A 77 -2.76 -3.11 -1.32
CA LEU A 77 -1.82 -2.91 -0.24
C LEU A 77 -1.86 -1.43 0.16
N MET A 78 -2.11 -1.16 1.43
CA MET A 78 -2.00 0.16 2.03
C MET A 78 -0.76 0.20 2.91
N ILE A 79 0.02 1.26 2.79
CA ILE A 79 1.15 1.58 3.66
C ILE A 79 0.89 2.95 4.26
N ARG A 80 1.05 3.09 5.57
CA ARG A 80 0.93 4.37 6.26
C ARG A 80 2.26 4.68 6.94
N TYR A 81 2.76 5.89 6.72
CA TYR A 81 3.82 6.50 7.49
C TYR A 81 3.26 7.59 8.39
N ARG A 82 3.51 7.48 9.70
CA ARG A 82 3.11 8.47 10.71
C ARG A 82 4.07 8.39 11.88
N ASP A 83 4.48 9.54 12.42
CA ASP A 83 5.31 9.62 13.64
C ASP A 83 6.60 8.78 13.58
N GLY A 84 7.20 8.65 12.39
CA GLY A 84 8.43 7.87 12.19
C GLY A 84 8.23 6.37 11.96
N GLU A 85 6.98 5.90 11.93
CA GLU A 85 6.66 4.47 11.85
C GLU A 85 5.87 4.14 10.57
N PHE A 86 6.28 3.06 9.90
CA PHE A 86 5.54 2.44 8.80
C PHE A 86 4.71 1.27 9.29
N VAL A 87 3.44 1.24 8.88
CA VAL A 87 2.53 0.11 9.08
C VAL A 87 1.84 -0.21 7.78
N SER A 88 1.79 -1.50 7.41
CA SER A 88 1.11 -1.97 6.21
C SER A 88 -0.15 -2.78 6.50
N ASN A 89 -1.10 -2.71 5.57
CA ASN A 89 -2.25 -3.60 5.53
C ASN A 89 -2.53 -4.07 4.10
N TYR A 90 -2.97 -5.31 3.95
CA TYR A 90 -3.38 -5.87 2.67
C TYR A 90 -4.86 -6.23 2.73
N SER A 91 -5.63 -5.78 1.76
CA SER A 91 -7.06 -6.06 1.60
C SER A 91 -7.27 -6.93 0.36
N MET A 92 -8.15 -7.92 0.43
CA MET A 92 -8.44 -8.85 -0.66
C MET A 92 -9.82 -9.51 -0.47
N SER A 93 -10.21 -10.41 -1.37
CA SER A 93 -11.44 -11.20 -1.20
C SER A 93 -11.35 -12.18 -0.02
N ASP A 94 -12.48 -12.61 0.52
CA ASP A 94 -12.53 -13.62 1.59
C ASP A 94 -11.88 -14.96 1.16
N PHE A 95 -12.09 -15.36 -0.10
CA PHE A 95 -11.48 -16.55 -0.68
C PHE A 95 -9.95 -16.43 -0.72
N ASP A 96 -9.42 -15.33 -1.25
CA ASP A 96 -7.99 -15.08 -1.33
C ASP A 96 -7.35 -15.01 0.07
N PHE A 97 -8.08 -14.43 1.03
CA PHE A 97 -7.65 -14.36 2.43
C PHE A 97 -7.42 -15.76 3.02
N VAL A 98 -8.36 -16.69 2.83
CA VAL A 98 -8.25 -18.05 3.40
C VAL A 98 -7.10 -18.85 2.79
N ILE A 99 -6.85 -18.71 1.48
CA ILE A 99 -5.86 -19.54 0.77
C ILE A 99 -4.44 -18.98 0.84
N ALA A 100 -4.28 -17.67 1.03
CA ALA A 100 -2.98 -17.00 0.95
C ALA A 100 -2.57 -16.30 2.26
N PHE A 101 -3.30 -16.53 3.35
CA PHE A 101 -3.09 -15.90 4.67
C PHE A 101 -1.61 -15.82 5.09
N ASP A 102 -0.92 -16.96 5.11
CA ASP A 102 0.48 -17.04 5.54
C ASP A 102 1.41 -16.22 4.63
N LYS A 103 1.20 -16.31 3.32
CA LYS A 103 1.99 -15.57 2.32
C LYS A 103 1.83 -14.06 2.50
N ILE A 104 0.61 -13.59 2.70
CA ILE A 104 0.32 -12.16 2.92
C ILE A 104 0.88 -11.67 4.25
N THR A 105 0.75 -12.46 5.30
CA THR A 105 1.28 -12.13 6.62
C THR A 105 2.80 -11.98 6.55
N ALA A 106 3.49 -12.96 6.00
CA ALA A 106 4.93 -12.92 5.82
C ALA A 106 5.38 -11.74 4.93
N PHE A 107 4.65 -11.47 3.85
CA PHE A 107 4.93 -10.33 2.98
C PHE A 107 4.83 -8.99 3.73
N LYS A 108 3.74 -8.78 4.49
CA LYS A 108 3.54 -7.56 5.28
C LYS A 108 4.59 -7.37 6.37
N GLU A 109 4.89 -8.42 7.14
CA GLU A 109 5.89 -8.35 8.20
C GLU A 109 7.28 -8.01 7.65
N LYS A 110 7.66 -8.61 6.51
CA LYS A 110 8.93 -8.30 5.85
C LYS A 110 8.93 -6.86 5.32
N LEU A 111 7.81 -6.39 4.75
CA LEU A 111 7.68 -5.05 4.21
C LEU A 111 7.81 -3.99 5.31
N ASP A 112 7.09 -4.16 6.43
CA ASP A 112 7.17 -3.24 7.57
C ASP A 112 8.59 -3.21 8.15
N LYS A 113 9.25 -4.38 8.26
CA LYS A 113 10.65 -4.44 8.71
C LYS A 113 11.61 -3.68 7.79
N GLU A 114 11.46 -3.82 6.47
CA GLU A 114 12.34 -3.15 5.50
C GLU A 114 12.13 -1.65 5.43
N LEU A 115 10.88 -1.18 5.60
CA LEU A 115 10.57 0.26 5.59
C LEU A 115 11.00 0.98 6.88
N ASN A 116 11.02 0.27 8.01
CA ASN A 116 11.44 0.81 9.30
C ASN A 116 12.94 0.57 9.63
N ALA A 117 13.72 0.02 8.69
CA ALA A 117 15.16 -0.23 8.86
C ALA A 117 16.00 1.03 8.63
#